data_AF-A0A2H1K9P4-F1
#
_entry.id   AF-A0A2H1K9P4-F1
#
_cell.length_a   1.000
_cell.length_b   1.000
_cell.length_c   1.000
_cell.angle_alpha   90.00
_cell.angle_beta   90.00
_cell.angle_gamma   90.00
#
_symmetry.space_group_name_H-M   'P 1'
#
loop_
_entity.id
_entity.type
_entity.pdbx_description
1 polymer ?
#
loop_
_entity_poly.entity_id
_entity_poly.type
_entity_poly.pdbx_seq_one_letter_code
_entity_poly.pdbx_strand_id
1 'polypeptide(L)'
;MRAVGTAVSPATGQVNSEAHAELIAELRERIAATARGGSEKSRQRHIDRGKLLPRERVEHLLDPGTPFLELSPLAAGGMYDDASPGAGIITGIGRVAGRECVIVANDATVKGGTYYPVTVKKHLRAQEVAKENSLPCIYLVDSGGANLPNQDDVFPDREHFGRIFFNQATLSAAGIPQLAAVMGSCTAGGAYVPAMADESIIVSEQGTIFLGGPPLVKAATGEEVTAEELGGGALHSRVSGVTDHLAANDPHALEIMRDIVSTLGPKSTPNWDVIEPRMPAHSPEELTSVVPVDSRTPYDVREVIARLVDGSEFHEFKAEYGTSLVTGFAHLDGHPVGIVANNGILFGESAQKGAHFIELCDQRSMPLVFLQNISGFMVGRDYEAGGIAKHGAKMVNAVATARVPKFTVVIGGSFGAGNYSMCGRAYSPRFLWMWPNARISVMGGEQAASVLSTVRRDQLEARGEEWSAEAEDTFKQPIRDQYEAQGNPYYSTARLWDDGIIEPGDTRQVLSLALDLARFGPMERPLNASGYGVFRM
;
A
#
# COMPACT_ATOMS: atom_id res chain seq x y z
N MET A 1 6.66 30.60 6.85
CA MET A 1 6.46 29.70 8.01
C MET A 1 7.67 29.85 8.93
N ARG A 2 7.82 29.10 10.03
CA ARG A 2 9.06 29.12 10.85
C ARG A 2 9.86 27.86 10.54
N ALA A 3 11.18 27.99 10.43
CA ALA A 3 12.06 26.82 10.34
C ALA A 3 11.97 26.03 11.66
N VAL A 4 11.85 24.70 11.55
CA VAL A 4 11.83 23.75 12.67
C VAL A 4 12.95 22.72 12.50
N GLY A 5 13.24 21.98 13.57
CA GLY A 5 14.29 20.97 13.61
C GLY A 5 15.59 21.48 14.20
N THR A 6 16.44 20.54 14.57
CA THR A 6 17.74 20.79 15.16
C THR A 6 18.83 19.99 14.44
N ALA A 7 20.09 20.38 14.67
CA ALA A 7 21.23 19.59 14.22
C ALA A 7 21.26 18.24 14.92
N VAL A 8 21.64 17.19 14.20
CA VAL A 8 21.77 15.84 14.75
C VAL A 8 22.78 15.82 15.91
N SER A 9 22.35 15.27 17.04
CA SER A 9 23.25 15.01 18.18
C SER A 9 24.29 13.94 17.77
N PRO A 10 25.60 14.21 17.84
CA PRO A 10 26.62 13.26 17.37
C PRO A 10 26.55 11.90 18.07
N ALA A 11 26.36 11.89 19.39
CA ALA A 11 26.40 10.65 20.18
C ALA A 11 25.15 9.78 19.98
N THR A 12 23.95 10.37 20.10
CA THR A 12 22.69 9.62 19.95
C THR A 12 22.36 9.36 18.47
N GLY A 13 22.75 10.28 17.59
CA GLY A 13 22.54 10.17 16.15
C GLY A 13 23.28 8.99 15.54
N GLN A 14 24.54 8.77 15.94
CA GLN A 14 25.32 7.63 15.49
C GLN A 14 24.68 6.30 15.90
N VAL A 15 24.29 6.17 17.17
CA VAL A 15 23.65 4.94 17.69
C VAL A 15 22.35 4.61 16.93
N ASN A 16 21.49 5.61 16.72
CA ASN A 16 20.25 5.42 15.97
C ASN A 16 20.54 5.05 14.50
N SER A 17 21.49 5.74 13.86
CA SER A 17 21.84 5.51 12.47
C SER A 17 22.41 4.11 12.24
N GLU A 18 23.25 3.61 13.15
CA GLU A 18 23.79 2.24 13.08
C GLU A 18 22.67 1.20 13.22
N ALA A 19 21.75 1.38 14.17
CA ALA A 19 20.61 0.49 14.34
C ALA A 19 19.66 0.48 13.12
N HIS A 20 19.42 1.64 12.50
CA HIS A 20 18.64 1.71 11.25
C HIS A 20 19.37 1.09 10.06
N ALA A 21 20.71 1.18 10.01
CA ALA A 21 21.49 0.61 8.91
C ALA A 21 21.30 -0.91 8.81
N GLU A 22 21.21 -1.61 9.94
CA GLU A 22 20.92 -3.05 9.96
C GLU A 22 19.54 -3.37 9.37
N LEU A 23 18.51 -2.60 9.79
CA LEU A 23 17.14 -2.78 9.29
C LEU A 23 17.01 -2.46 7.80
N ILE A 24 17.71 -1.43 7.33
CA ILE A 24 17.74 -1.04 5.91
C ILE A 24 18.46 -2.11 5.08
N ALA A 25 19.57 -2.66 5.58
CA ALA A 25 20.26 -3.75 4.89
C ALA A 25 19.36 -4.98 4.72
N GLU A 26 18.65 -5.37 5.78
CA GLU A 26 17.66 -6.47 5.72
C GLU A 26 16.54 -6.18 4.72
N LEU A 27 15.99 -4.95 4.72
CA LEU A 27 14.96 -4.55 3.78
C LEU A 27 15.44 -4.68 2.33
N ARG A 28 16.62 -4.13 2.02
CA ARG A 28 17.23 -4.18 0.68
C ARG A 28 17.49 -5.61 0.23
N GLU A 29 17.99 -6.47 1.12
CA GLU A 29 18.22 -7.89 0.84
C GLU A 29 16.91 -8.60 0.48
N ARG A 30 15.86 -8.42 1.29
CA ARG A 30 14.55 -9.03 1.05
C ARG A 30 13.91 -8.54 -0.25
N ILE A 31 13.96 -7.24 -0.53
CA ILE A 31 13.46 -6.67 -1.79
C ILE A 31 14.22 -7.26 -2.98
N ALA A 32 15.56 -7.30 -2.93
CA ALA A 32 16.37 -7.88 -4.01
C ALA A 32 16.08 -9.38 -4.20
N ALA A 33 15.89 -10.13 -3.11
CA ALA A 33 15.55 -11.55 -3.18
C ALA A 33 14.19 -11.77 -3.83
N THR A 34 13.16 -11.02 -3.42
CA THR A 34 11.81 -11.09 -3.99
C THR A 34 11.77 -10.60 -5.43
N ALA A 35 12.58 -9.59 -5.79
CA ALA A 35 12.61 -9.03 -7.13
C ALA A 35 13.05 -10.04 -8.21
N ARG A 36 13.78 -11.10 -7.84
CA ARG A 36 14.15 -12.17 -8.77
C ARG A 36 12.96 -12.98 -9.28
N GLY A 37 11.83 -12.98 -8.57
CA GLY A 37 10.64 -13.76 -8.93
C GLY A 37 10.82 -15.24 -8.59
N GLY A 38 10.48 -16.12 -9.54
CA GLY A 38 10.58 -17.56 -9.40
C GLY A 38 12.02 -18.10 -9.36
N SER A 39 12.16 -19.41 -9.22
CA SER A 39 13.47 -20.07 -9.22
C SER A 39 14.21 -19.87 -10.54
N GLU A 40 15.54 -19.96 -10.52
CA GLU A 40 16.38 -19.78 -11.71
C GLU A 40 15.97 -20.70 -12.87
N LYS A 41 15.62 -21.95 -12.56
CA LYS A 41 15.08 -22.90 -13.55
C LYS A 41 13.78 -22.42 -14.19
N SER A 42 12.90 -21.78 -13.41
CA SER A 42 11.63 -21.24 -13.91
C SER A 42 11.86 -20.00 -14.79
N ARG A 43 12.78 -19.12 -14.37
CA ARG A 43 13.19 -17.93 -15.13
C ARG A 43 13.84 -18.31 -16.46
N GLN A 44 14.79 -19.24 -16.45
CA GLN A 44 15.44 -19.72 -17.67
C GLN A 44 14.42 -20.31 -18.65
N ARG A 45 13.52 -21.18 -18.16
CA ARG A 45 12.45 -21.75 -19.00
C ARG A 45 11.49 -20.68 -19.56
N HIS A 46 11.29 -19.57 -18.86
CA HIS A 46 10.50 -18.44 -19.34
C HIS A 46 11.22 -17.72 -20.49
N ILE A 47 12.51 -17.44 -20.31
CA ILE A 47 13.37 -16.81 -21.33
C ILE A 47 13.55 -17.71 -22.56
N ASP A 48 13.74 -19.02 -22.37
CA ASP A 48 13.88 -20.01 -23.46
C ASP A 48 12.66 -20.05 -24.40
N ARG A 49 11.51 -19.53 -23.94
CA ARG A 49 10.30 -19.37 -24.76
C ARG A 49 10.27 -18.05 -25.55
N GLY A 50 11.35 -17.27 -25.53
CA GLY A 50 11.45 -15.97 -26.21
C GLY A 50 10.76 -14.82 -25.48
N LYS A 51 10.40 -15.00 -24.21
CA LYS A 51 9.63 -14.03 -23.41
C LYS A 51 10.56 -13.15 -22.56
N LEU A 52 10.24 -11.87 -22.45
CA LEU A 52 10.86 -10.99 -21.47
C LEU A 52 10.41 -11.37 -20.06
N LEU A 53 11.30 -11.23 -19.08
CA LEU A 53 10.91 -11.39 -17.68
C LEU A 53 9.90 -10.29 -17.29
N PRO A 54 9.01 -10.56 -16.33
CA PRO A 54 7.98 -9.62 -15.90
C PRO A 54 8.51 -8.23 -15.51
N ARG A 55 9.63 -8.15 -14.78
CA ARG A 55 10.27 -6.86 -14.43
C ARG A 55 10.86 -6.15 -15.64
N GLU A 56 11.49 -6.88 -16.56
CA GLU A 56 12.00 -6.33 -17.81
C GLU A 56 10.85 -5.74 -18.67
N ARG A 57 9.68 -6.39 -18.68
CA ARG A 57 8.48 -5.84 -19.35
C ARG A 57 8.03 -4.52 -18.74
N VAL A 58 8.02 -4.41 -17.41
CA VAL A 58 7.70 -3.15 -16.72
C VAL A 58 8.76 -2.09 -17.06
N GLU A 59 10.05 -2.41 -16.95
CA GLU A 59 11.14 -1.48 -17.25
C GLU A 59 11.11 -0.97 -18.70
N HIS A 60 10.85 -1.85 -19.67
CA HIS A 60 10.75 -1.48 -21.09
C HIS A 60 9.49 -0.65 -21.40
N LEU A 61 8.42 -0.81 -20.63
CA LEU A 61 7.18 -0.05 -20.80
C LEU A 61 7.34 1.41 -20.34
N LEU A 62 8.12 1.63 -19.28
CA LEU A 62 8.29 2.93 -18.64
C LEU A 62 9.04 3.94 -19.52
N ASP A 63 8.75 5.22 -19.32
CA ASP A 63 9.52 6.30 -19.92
C ASP A 63 10.94 6.32 -19.32
N PRO A 64 12.00 6.46 -20.15
CA PRO A 64 13.38 6.46 -19.68
C PRO A 64 13.65 7.50 -18.60
N GLY A 65 14.32 7.07 -17.51
CA GLY A 65 14.72 7.95 -16.41
C GLY A 65 13.58 8.36 -15.47
N THR A 66 12.37 7.79 -15.63
CA THR A 66 11.24 8.09 -14.74
C THR A 66 11.16 7.09 -13.59
N PRO A 67 10.66 7.52 -12.42
CA PRO A 67 10.54 6.64 -11.26
C PRO A 67 9.42 5.62 -11.44
N PHE A 68 9.56 4.49 -10.74
CA PHE A 68 8.51 3.48 -10.57
C PHE A 68 8.21 3.32 -9.08
N LEU A 69 7.01 3.70 -8.67
CA LEU A 69 6.52 3.50 -7.30
C LEU A 69 5.91 2.09 -7.20
N GLU A 70 6.73 1.10 -6.86
CA GLU A 70 6.27 -0.29 -6.66
C GLU A 70 5.40 -0.40 -5.40
N LEU A 71 4.29 -1.14 -5.51
CA LEU A 71 3.34 -1.39 -4.43
C LEU A 71 3.51 -2.80 -3.88
N SER A 72 3.62 -2.90 -2.55
CA SER A 72 3.72 -4.14 -1.77
C SER A 72 4.72 -5.15 -2.39
N PRO A 73 5.99 -4.77 -2.62
CA PRO A 73 6.98 -5.64 -3.25
C PRO A 73 7.19 -6.95 -2.46
N LEU A 74 7.05 -6.90 -1.14
CA LEU A 74 7.25 -8.04 -0.22
C LEU A 74 5.96 -8.81 0.10
N ALA A 75 4.91 -8.65 -0.71
CA ALA A 75 3.66 -9.40 -0.55
C ALA A 75 3.89 -10.92 -0.49
N ALA A 76 3.11 -11.61 0.34
CA ALA A 76 3.19 -13.04 0.62
C ALA A 76 4.52 -13.57 1.22
N GLY A 77 5.44 -12.69 1.68
CA GLY A 77 6.64 -13.12 2.40
C GLY A 77 6.31 -13.89 3.68
N GLY A 78 6.94 -15.06 3.89
CA GLY A 78 6.66 -15.96 5.00
C GLY A 78 5.27 -16.58 4.97
N MET A 79 4.56 -16.50 3.84
CA MET A 79 3.26 -17.15 3.61
C MET A 79 3.41 -18.26 2.58
N TYR A 80 2.55 -19.28 2.64
CA TYR A 80 2.52 -20.37 1.65
C TYR A 80 3.88 -21.05 1.43
N ASP A 81 4.67 -21.25 2.48
CA ASP A 81 6.03 -21.79 2.41
C ASP A 81 6.95 -21.02 1.44
N ASP A 82 6.78 -19.69 1.37
CA ASP A 82 7.49 -18.77 0.47
C ASP A 82 7.38 -19.14 -1.02
N ALA A 83 6.31 -19.88 -1.38
CA ALA A 83 6.09 -20.38 -2.72
C ALA A 83 5.69 -19.29 -3.74
N SER A 84 5.33 -18.09 -3.28
CA SER A 84 4.80 -17.00 -4.10
C SER A 84 5.45 -15.65 -3.76
N PRO A 85 6.76 -15.46 -4.02
CA PRO A 85 7.45 -14.20 -3.75
C PRO A 85 6.76 -13.03 -4.47
N GLY A 86 6.56 -11.92 -3.75
CA GLY A 86 5.84 -10.73 -4.26
C GLY A 86 4.37 -11.00 -4.59
N ALA A 87 3.81 -12.11 -4.10
CA ALA A 87 2.53 -12.69 -4.49
C ALA A 87 2.42 -13.02 -5.99
N GLY A 88 3.53 -13.24 -6.70
CA GLY A 88 3.52 -13.60 -8.12
C GLY A 88 2.98 -12.51 -9.05
N ILE A 89 3.00 -11.25 -8.60
CA ILE A 89 2.52 -10.10 -9.36
C ILE A 89 3.31 -8.83 -8.99
N ILE A 90 3.71 -8.08 -10.00
CA ILE A 90 4.33 -6.76 -9.84
C ILE A 90 3.25 -5.73 -10.05
N THR A 91 3.10 -4.82 -9.10
CA THR A 91 2.13 -3.72 -9.17
C THR A 91 2.84 -2.43 -8.84
N GLY A 92 2.55 -1.35 -9.54
CA GLY A 92 3.13 -0.06 -9.23
C GLY A 92 2.62 1.05 -10.13
N ILE A 93 3.13 2.25 -9.92
CA ILE A 93 2.82 3.41 -10.73
C ILE A 93 4.09 3.90 -11.40
N GLY A 94 4.02 4.12 -12.71
CA GLY A 94 5.11 4.71 -13.45
C GLY A 94 4.62 5.49 -14.65
N ARG A 95 5.52 6.25 -15.28
CA ARG A 95 5.18 7.09 -16.43
C ARG A 95 5.32 6.28 -17.72
N VAL A 96 4.29 6.31 -18.55
CA VAL A 96 4.24 5.67 -19.88
C VAL A 96 3.74 6.72 -20.86
N ALA A 97 4.55 7.06 -21.86
CA ALA A 97 4.23 8.09 -22.86
C ALA A 97 3.73 9.42 -22.23
N GLY A 98 4.37 9.87 -21.15
CA GLY A 98 4.02 11.10 -20.43
C GLY A 98 2.88 10.98 -19.41
N ARG A 99 2.20 9.83 -19.32
CA ARG A 99 1.04 9.59 -18.45
C ARG A 99 1.42 8.65 -17.29
N GLU A 100 1.05 9.00 -16.07
CA GLU A 100 1.19 8.11 -14.92
C GLU A 100 0.12 7.02 -14.99
N CYS A 101 0.55 5.77 -15.02
CA CYS A 101 -0.33 4.60 -15.17
C CYS A 101 -0.08 3.62 -14.03
N VAL A 102 -1.15 2.99 -13.53
CA VAL A 102 -1.02 1.80 -12.69
C VAL A 102 -0.69 0.63 -13.60
N ILE A 103 0.42 -0.04 -13.31
CA ILE A 103 0.89 -1.20 -14.05
C ILE A 103 0.70 -2.44 -13.17
N VAL A 104 0.09 -3.48 -13.72
CA VAL A 104 -0.13 -4.77 -13.07
C VAL A 104 0.41 -5.86 -13.98
N ALA A 105 1.54 -6.47 -13.59
CA ALA A 105 2.23 -7.47 -14.39
C ALA A 105 2.31 -8.82 -13.66
N ASN A 106 1.74 -9.86 -14.24
CA ASN A 106 1.84 -11.21 -13.67
C ASN A 106 3.26 -11.75 -13.79
N ASP A 107 3.75 -12.42 -12.74
CA ASP A 107 5.02 -13.12 -12.78
C ASP A 107 4.83 -14.61 -13.08
N ALA A 108 4.89 -14.95 -14.38
CA ALA A 108 4.78 -16.32 -14.85
C ALA A 108 5.89 -17.25 -14.33
N THR A 109 7.02 -16.72 -13.85
CA THR A 109 8.10 -17.52 -13.27
C THR A 109 7.72 -18.04 -11.87
N VAL A 110 6.81 -17.34 -11.17
CA VAL A 110 6.28 -17.69 -9.85
C VAL A 110 5.04 -18.56 -10.00
N LYS A 111 5.20 -19.88 -9.85
CA LYS A 111 4.10 -20.87 -9.94
C LYS A 111 3.22 -20.69 -11.20
N GLY A 112 3.81 -20.29 -12.32
CA GLY A 112 3.08 -20.04 -13.57
C GLY A 112 2.19 -18.79 -13.55
N GLY A 113 2.45 -17.83 -12.66
CA GLY A 113 1.64 -16.61 -12.50
C GLY A 113 0.27 -16.89 -11.90
N THR A 114 0.11 -18.00 -11.16
CA THR A 114 -1.17 -18.38 -10.57
C THR A 114 -1.58 -17.46 -9.42
N TYR A 115 -2.86 -17.16 -9.32
CA TYR A 115 -3.40 -16.27 -8.29
C TYR A 115 -3.58 -17.00 -6.97
N TYR A 116 -2.73 -16.68 -5.99
CA TYR A 116 -2.97 -16.97 -4.58
C TYR A 116 -3.96 -15.96 -3.99
N PRO A 117 -4.53 -16.21 -2.80
CA PRO A 117 -5.41 -15.23 -2.14
C PRO A 117 -4.79 -13.83 -2.04
N VAL A 118 -3.51 -13.76 -1.68
CA VAL A 118 -2.78 -12.48 -1.58
C VAL A 118 -2.53 -11.85 -2.95
N THR A 119 -2.39 -12.64 -4.02
CA THR A 119 -2.27 -12.11 -5.40
C THR A 119 -3.53 -11.36 -5.80
N VAL A 120 -4.71 -11.91 -5.49
CA VAL A 120 -6.00 -11.23 -5.71
C VAL A 120 -6.04 -9.92 -4.94
N LYS A 121 -5.74 -9.97 -3.64
CA LYS A 121 -5.71 -8.77 -2.79
C LYS A 121 -4.78 -7.69 -3.34
N LYS A 122 -3.60 -8.07 -3.85
CA LYS A 122 -2.61 -7.15 -4.45
C LYS A 122 -3.10 -6.53 -5.76
N HIS A 123 -3.72 -7.34 -6.62
CA HIS A 123 -4.34 -6.83 -7.85
C HIS A 123 -5.45 -5.82 -7.52
N LEU A 124 -6.37 -6.18 -6.60
CA LEU A 124 -7.47 -5.29 -6.20
C LEU A 124 -6.97 -4.00 -5.56
N ARG A 125 -5.90 -4.06 -4.76
CA ARG A 125 -5.27 -2.86 -4.21
C ARG A 125 -4.72 -1.93 -5.30
N ALA A 126 -4.10 -2.48 -6.35
CA ALA A 126 -3.63 -1.67 -7.47
C ALA A 126 -4.80 -0.96 -8.19
N GLN A 127 -5.94 -1.64 -8.39
CA GLN A 127 -7.14 -1.03 -8.96
C GLN A 127 -7.78 0.00 -8.03
N GLU A 128 -7.72 -0.19 -6.71
CA GLU A 128 -8.16 0.81 -5.73
C GLU A 128 -7.31 2.08 -5.85
N VAL A 129 -5.98 1.95 -5.93
CA VAL A 129 -5.09 3.08 -6.18
C VAL A 129 -5.39 3.77 -7.52
N ALA A 130 -5.66 3.01 -8.57
CA ALA A 130 -6.06 3.55 -9.87
C ALA A 130 -7.35 4.36 -9.77
N LYS A 131 -8.36 3.81 -9.09
CA LYS A 131 -9.66 4.45 -8.87
C LYS A 131 -9.51 5.77 -8.13
N GLU A 132 -8.82 5.73 -6.99
CA GLU A 132 -8.74 6.87 -6.09
C GLU A 132 -7.97 8.02 -6.74
N ASN A 133 -6.96 7.72 -7.55
CA ASN A 133 -6.08 8.73 -8.17
C ASN A 133 -6.35 8.99 -9.65
N SER A 134 -7.43 8.41 -10.21
CA SER A 134 -7.82 8.55 -11.63
C SER A 134 -6.71 8.18 -12.62
N LEU A 135 -6.02 7.07 -12.36
CA LEU A 135 -4.88 6.60 -13.16
C LEU A 135 -5.32 5.50 -14.14
N PRO A 136 -4.96 5.59 -15.44
CA PRO A 136 -5.12 4.50 -16.38
C PRO A 136 -4.48 3.20 -15.86
N CYS A 137 -5.11 2.06 -16.16
CA CYS A 137 -4.63 0.74 -15.78
C CYS A 137 -4.00 0.04 -16.98
N ILE A 138 -2.81 -0.52 -16.82
CA ILE A 138 -2.13 -1.38 -17.79
C ILE A 138 -1.93 -2.76 -17.19
N TYR A 139 -2.54 -3.77 -17.79
CA TYR A 139 -2.45 -5.17 -17.38
C TYR A 139 -1.52 -5.95 -18.31
N LEU A 140 -0.35 -6.36 -17.82
CA LEU A 140 0.57 -7.27 -18.52
C LEU A 140 0.25 -8.70 -18.10
N VAL A 141 -0.64 -9.34 -18.86
CA VAL A 141 -1.31 -10.59 -18.50
C VAL A 141 -0.46 -11.79 -18.90
N ASP A 142 -0.14 -12.63 -17.92
CA ASP A 142 0.63 -13.87 -18.10
C ASP A 142 0.41 -14.83 -16.92
N SER A 143 -0.79 -15.42 -16.86
CA SER A 143 -1.26 -16.20 -15.71
C SER A 143 -1.84 -17.55 -16.11
N GLY A 144 -1.42 -18.59 -15.39
CA GLY A 144 -1.97 -19.94 -15.48
C GLY A 144 -3.34 -20.14 -14.81
N GLY A 145 -3.94 -19.10 -14.21
CA GLY A 145 -5.24 -19.17 -13.54
C GLY A 145 -5.16 -19.04 -12.01
N ALA A 146 -6.15 -19.60 -11.31
CA ALA A 146 -6.23 -19.54 -9.85
C ALA A 146 -5.41 -20.66 -9.17
N ASN A 147 -4.94 -20.40 -7.94
CA ASN A 147 -4.40 -21.44 -7.08
C ASN A 147 -5.54 -22.34 -6.58
N LEU A 148 -5.71 -23.50 -7.21
CA LEU A 148 -6.83 -24.42 -6.93
C LEU A 148 -6.87 -24.93 -5.48
N PRO A 149 -5.75 -25.26 -4.80
CA PRO A 149 -5.79 -25.66 -3.40
C PRO A 149 -6.39 -24.63 -2.45
N ASN A 150 -6.30 -23.33 -2.77
CA ASN A 150 -6.85 -22.22 -1.99
C ASN A 150 -8.03 -21.52 -2.70
N GLN A 151 -8.78 -22.24 -3.54
CA GLN A 151 -9.82 -21.63 -4.37
C GLN A 151 -10.94 -20.93 -3.57
N ASP A 152 -11.22 -21.39 -2.36
CA ASP A 152 -12.21 -20.82 -1.44
C ASP A 152 -11.83 -19.42 -0.95
N ASP A 153 -10.53 -19.13 -0.86
CA ASP A 153 -9.97 -17.82 -0.53
C ASP A 153 -9.61 -16.99 -1.79
N VAL A 154 -9.95 -17.50 -3.00
CA VAL A 154 -9.63 -16.84 -4.28
C VAL A 154 -10.88 -16.49 -5.08
N PHE A 155 -11.97 -17.26 -4.96
CA PHE A 155 -13.10 -17.18 -5.91
C PHE A 155 -14.40 -16.56 -5.36
N PRO A 156 -14.98 -17.00 -4.22
CA PRO A 156 -16.40 -16.78 -3.95
C PRO A 156 -16.80 -15.41 -3.36
N ASP A 157 -15.95 -14.73 -2.61
CA ASP A 157 -16.35 -13.58 -1.79
C ASP A 157 -16.25 -12.23 -2.54
N ARG A 158 -16.78 -11.17 -1.95
CA ARG A 158 -16.88 -9.83 -2.53
C ARG A 158 -15.54 -9.28 -3.05
N GLU A 159 -14.45 -9.50 -2.30
CA GLU A 159 -13.11 -9.00 -2.63
C GLU A 159 -12.21 -10.14 -3.16
N HIS A 160 -12.81 -11.13 -3.82
CA HIS A 160 -12.13 -12.22 -4.51
C HIS A 160 -11.99 -11.94 -6.03
N PHE A 161 -11.53 -12.93 -6.80
CA PHE A 161 -11.06 -12.77 -8.18
C PHE A 161 -12.05 -12.03 -9.11
N GLY A 162 -13.36 -12.28 -8.96
CA GLY A 162 -14.40 -11.61 -9.77
C GLY A 162 -14.47 -10.08 -9.57
N ARG A 163 -13.95 -9.57 -8.45
CA ARG A 163 -13.91 -8.13 -8.16
C ARG A 163 -12.98 -7.38 -9.12
N ILE A 164 -11.99 -8.06 -9.71
CA ILE A 164 -11.10 -7.48 -10.73
C ILE A 164 -11.92 -6.96 -11.91
N PHE A 165 -12.86 -7.77 -12.41
CA PHE A 165 -13.70 -7.44 -13.56
C PHE A 165 -14.74 -6.37 -13.23
N PHE A 166 -15.33 -6.45 -12.03
CA PHE A 166 -16.22 -5.39 -11.54
C PHE A 166 -15.49 -4.04 -11.52
N ASN A 167 -14.26 -4.01 -11.01
CA ASN A 167 -13.46 -2.80 -10.97
C ASN A 167 -13.10 -2.33 -12.39
N GLN A 168 -12.64 -3.21 -13.29
CA GLN A 168 -12.33 -2.84 -14.67
C GLN A 168 -13.54 -2.17 -15.36
N ALA A 169 -14.71 -2.79 -15.32
CA ALA A 169 -15.91 -2.24 -15.95
C ALA A 169 -16.33 -0.89 -15.34
N THR A 170 -16.28 -0.76 -14.02
CA THR A 170 -16.68 0.49 -13.34
C THR A 170 -15.66 1.61 -13.50
N LEU A 171 -14.36 1.29 -13.61
CA LEU A 171 -13.30 2.24 -13.92
C LEU A 171 -13.40 2.74 -15.36
N SER A 172 -13.56 1.83 -16.33
CA SER A 172 -13.80 2.18 -17.74
C SER A 172 -15.03 3.10 -17.87
N ALA A 173 -16.16 2.74 -17.22
CA ALA A 173 -17.36 3.57 -17.20
C ALA A 173 -17.15 4.96 -16.56
N ALA A 174 -16.18 5.10 -15.65
CA ALA A 174 -15.79 6.37 -15.06
C ALA A 174 -14.77 7.16 -15.92
N GLY A 175 -14.44 6.67 -17.12
CA GLY A 175 -13.47 7.28 -18.02
C GLY A 175 -12.01 7.03 -17.64
N ILE A 176 -11.74 6.02 -16.80
CA ILE A 176 -10.37 5.60 -16.45
C ILE A 176 -9.98 4.45 -17.38
N PRO A 177 -9.05 4.65 -18.33
CA PRO A 177 -8.74 3.65 -19.35
C PRO A 177 -8.24 2.33 -18.78
N GLN A 178 -8.73 1.22 -19.31
CA GLN A 178 -8.35 -0.14 -18.97
C GLN A 178 -7.65 -0.77 -20.17
N LEU A 179 -6.34 -1.00 -20.09
CA LEU A 179 -5.53 -1.48 -21.21
C LEU A 179 -4.91 -2.84 -20.88
N ALA A 180 -4.92 -3.79 -21.80
CA ALA A 180 -4.37 -5.12 -21.57
C ALA A 180 -3.36 -5.54 -22.65
N ALA A 181 -2.32 -6.25 -22.24
CA ALA A 181 -1.41 -6.95 -23.13
C ALA A 181 -1.28 -8.41 -22.68
N VAL A 182 -1.77 -9.35 -23.50
CA VAL A 182 -1.68 -10.79 -23.26
C VAL A 182 -0.36 -11.31 -23.80
N MET A 183 0.58 -11.52 -22.88
CA MET A 183 1.96 -11.89 -23.16
C MET A 183 2.26 -13.34 -22.76
N GLY A 184 1.21 -14.16 -22.65
CA GLY A 184 1.29 -15.58 -22.34
C GLY A 184 -0.09 -16.18 -22.09
N SER A 185 -0.19 -17.08 -21.11
CA SER A 185 -1.46 -17.76 -20.81
C SER A 185 -2.48 -16.79 -20.19
N CYS A 186 -3.74 -16.89 -20.61
CA CYS A 186 -4.87 -16.19 -20.05
C CYS A 186 -6.11 -17.11 -20.05
N THR A 187 -6.28 -17.87 -18.97
CA THR A 187 -7.26 -18.98 -18.92
C THR A 187 -8.41 -18.73 -17.92
N ALA A 188 -9.57 -19.32 -18.21
CA ALA A 188 -10.76 -19.34 -17.38
C ALA A 188 -11.22 -17.92 -17.00
N GLY A 189 -11.38 -17.65 -15.70
CA GLY A 189 -11.75 -16.31 -15.25
C GLY A 189 -10.78 -15.23 -15.72
N GLY A 190 -9.48 -15.54 -15.83
CA GLY A 190 -8.46 -14.57 -16.26
C GLY A 190 -8.71 -14.01 -17.67
N ALA A 191 -9.41 -14.76 -18.53
CA ALA A 191 -9.76 -14.35 -19.89
C ALA A 191 -10.59 -13.05 -19.93
N TYR A 192 -11.27 -12.69 -18.85
CA TYR A 192 -12.01 -11.44 -18.78
C TYR A 192 -11.13 -10.21 -18.60
N VAL A 193 -9.87 -10.34 -18.15
CA VAL A 193 -8.95 -9.18 -18.05
C VAL A 193 -8.76 -8.51 -19.42
N PRO A 194 -8.36 -9.22 -20.49
CA PRO A 194 -8.31 -8.63 -21.83
C PRO A 194 -9.70 -8.43 -22.45
N ALA A 195 -10.65 -9.35 -22.27
CA ALA A 195 -11.96 -9.23 -22.92
C ALA A 195 -12.82 -8.05 -22.39
N MET A 196 -12.48 -7.49 -21.23
CA MET A 196 -13.13 -6.31 -20.64
C MET A 196 -12.23 -5.07 -20.61
N ALA A 197 -11.04 -5.13 -21.21
CA ALA A 197 -10.21 -3.95 -21.43
C ALA A 197 -10.80 -3.10 -22.57
N ASP A 198 -10.55 -1.79 -22.53
CA ASP A 198 -10.95 -0.85 -23.58
C ASP A 198 -10.15 -1.09 -24.87
N GLU A 199 -8.85 -1.44 -24.73
CA GLU A 199 -8.00 -1.92 -25.82
C GLU A 199 -7.12 -3.09 -25.34
N SER A 200 -7.03 -4.12 -26.17
CA SER A 200 -6.36 -5.38 -25.88
C SER A 200 -5.35 -5.77 -26.95
N ILE A 201 -4.12 -6.00 -26.51
CA ILE A 201 -2.99 -6.49 -27.31
C ILE A 201 -2.78 -7.98 -27.02
N ILE A 202 -2.42 -8.77 -28.02
CA ILE A 202 -1.99 -10.16 -27.83
C ILE A 202 -0.72 -10.46 -28.62
N VAL A 203 0.23 -11.15 -28.00
CA VAL A 203 1.47 -11.59 -28.67
C VAL A 203 1.18 -12.85 -29.49
N SER A 204 1.46 -12.80 -30.79
CA SER A 204 1.28 -13.92 -31.73
C SER A 204 2.09 -15.14 -31.31
N GLU A 205 1.54 -16.35 -31.48
CA GLU A 205 2.20 -17.63 -31.17
C GLU A 205 2.74 -17.75 -29.72
N GLN A 206 2.18 -16.96 -28.80
CA GLN A 206 2.62 -16.88 -27.41
C GLN A 206 1.45 -16.60 -26.46
N GLY A 207 0.69 -15.55 -26.74
CA GLY A 207 -0.50 -15.16 -26.00
C GLY A 207 -1.67 -16.08 -26.33
N THR A 208 -2.40 -16.52 -25.30
CA THR A 208 -3.60 -17.37 -25.46
C THR A 208 -4.71 -16.93 -24.53
N ILE A 209 -5.96 -16.88 -25.03
CA ILE A 209 -7.15 -16.52 -24.26
C ILE A 209 -8.21 -17.62 -24.42
N PHE A 210 -8.73 -18.17 -23.32
CA PHE A 210 -9.87 -19.08 -23.39
C PHE A 210 -10.56 -19.23 -22.04
N LEU A 211 -11.88 -19.44 -22.05
CA LEU A 211 -12.66 -19.75 -20.82
C LEU A 211 -12.43 -21.18 -20.32
N GLY A 212 -12.02 -22.08 -21.21
CA GLY A 212 -11.63 -23.43 -20.87
C GLY A 212 -10.45 -23.84 -21.73
N GLY A 213 -9.31 -24.14 -21.12
CA GLY A 213 -8.12 -24.53 -21.87
C GLY A 213 -8.25 -25.93 -22.50
N PRO A 214 -7.27 -26.32 -23.34
CA PRO A 214 -7.29 -27.62 -24.02
C PRO A 214 -7.58 -28.84 -23.12
N PRO A 215 -7.05 -28.92 -21.87
CA PRO A 215 -7.39 -30.03 -20.99
C PRO A 215 -8.88 -30.09 -20.62
N LEU A 216 -9.53 -28.92 -20.45
CA LEU A 216 -10.95 -28.85 -20.12
C LEU A 216 -11.82 -29.15 -21.34
N VAL A 217 -11.44 -28.65 -22.52
CA VAL A 217 -12.13 -28.95 -23.79
C VAL A 217 -12.11 -30.44 -24.07
N LYS A 218 -10.94 -31.07 -23.97
CA LYS A 218 -10.78 -32.52 -24.12
C LYS A 218 -11.62 -33.31 -23.11
N ALA A 219 -11.63 -32.89 -21.85
CA ALA A 219 -12.40 -33.55 -20.81
C ALA A 219 -13.92 -33.43 -21.02
N ALA A 220 -14.40 -32.29 -21.51
CA ALA A 220 -15.82 -32.01 -21.67
C ALA A 220 -16.41 -32.54 -22.99
N THR A 221 -15.64 -32.55 -24.07
CA THR A 221 -16.14 -32.81 -25.44
C THR A 221 -15.41 -33.94 -26.17
N GLY A 222 -14.21 -34.33 -25.71
CA GLY A 222 -13.33 -35.26 -26.42
C GLY A 222 -12.52 -34.62 -27.56
N GLU A 223 -12.71 -33.34 -27.86
CA GLU A 223 -11.95 -32.61 -28.89
C GLU A 223 -10.49 -32.43 -28.45
N GLU A 224 -9.55 -32.74 -29.36
CA GLU A 224 -8.13 -32.46 -29.20
C GLU A 224 -7.77 -31.23 -30.02
N VAL A 225 -7.39 -30.15 -29.33
CA VAL A 225 -7.05 -28.86 -29.93
C VAL A 225 -5.84 -28.28 -29.21
N THR A 226 -4.94 -27.62 -29.93
CA THR A 226 -3.81 -26.94 -29.29
C THR A 226 -4.25 -25.60 -28.66
N ALA A 227 -3.42 -25.03 -27.78
CA ALA A 227 -3.72 -23.74 -27.18
C ALA A 227 -3.78 -22.59 -28.21
N GLU A 228 -2.93 -22.63 -29.24
CA GLU A 228 -2.92 -21.64 -30.33
C GLU A 228 -4.15 -21.76 -31.22
N GLU A 229 -4.57 -22.98 -31.57
CA GLU A 229 -5.79 -23.20 -32.36
C GLU A 229 -7.06 -22.81 -31.60
N LEU A 230 -7.11 -23.06 -30.30
CA LEU A 230 -8.28 -22.79 -29.46
C LEU A 230 -8.46 -21.30 -29.14
N GLY A 231 -7.35 -20.57 -28.94
CA GLY A 231 -7.39 -19.23 -28.37
C GLY A 231 -6.13 -18.39 -28.63
N GLY A 232 -5.41 -18.65 -29.71
CA GLY A 232 -4.18 -17.94 -30.05
C GLY A 232 -4.39 -16.51 -30.55
N GLY A 233 -3.29 -15.78 -30.70
CA GLY A 233 -3.30 -14.37 -31.11
C GLY A 233 -3.99 -14.13 -32.45
N ALA A 234 -3.74 -14.98 -33.45
CA ALA A 234 -4.34 -14.85 -34.77
C ALA A 234 -5.87 -15.05 -34.74
N LEU A 235 -6.37 -16.01 -33.94
CA LEU A 235 -7.80 -16.25 -33.78
C LEU A 235 -8.50 -15.03 -33.16
N HIS A 236 -7.93 -14.47 -32.10
CA HIS A 236 -8.55 -13.34 -31.40
C HIS A 236 -8.47 -12.03 -32.16
N SER A 237 -7.38 -11.79 -32.89
CA SER A 237 -7.19 -10.54 -33.65
C SER A 237 -7.87 -10.54 -35.02
N ARG A 238 -8.11 -11.71 -35.64
CA ARG A 238 -8.62 -11.80 -37.03
C ARG A 238 -10.02 -12.39 -37.16
N VAL A 239 -10.48 -13.17 -36.18
CA VAL A 239 -11.74 -13.92 -36.29
C VAL A 239 -12.74 -13.50 -35.22
N SER A 240 -12.39 -13.64 -33.94
CA SER A 240 -13.35 -13.38 -32.85
C SER A 240 -13.45 -11.92 -32.42
N GLY A 241 -12.39 -11.13 -32.61
CA GLY A 241 -12.36 -9.71 -32.19
C GLY A 241 -12.25 -9.51 -30.68
N VAL A 242 -11.74 -10.50 -29.94
CA VAL A 242 -11.47 -10.37 -28.49
C VAL A 242 -10.26 -9.46 -28.22
N THR A 243 -9.38 -9.32 -29.20
CA THR A 243 -8.17 -8.47 -29.11
C THR A 243 -8.11 -7.55 -30.31
N ASP A 244 -7.63 -6.33 -30.09
CA ASP A 244 -7.61 -5.25 -31.08
C ASP A 244 -6.28 -5.18 -31.83
N HIS A 245 -5.19 -5.61 -31.19
CA HIS A 245 -3.83 -5.50 -31.72
C HIS A 245 -3.06 -6.82 -31.63
N LEU A 246 -2.44 -7.23 -32.74
CA LEU A 246 -1.59 -8.42 -32.81
C LEU A 246 -0.11 -8.03 -32.81
N ALA A 247 0.58 -8.31 -31.70
CA ALA A 247 2.00 -8.06 -31.55
C ALA A 247 2.84 -9.27 -32.01
N ALA A 248 4.06 -8.99 -32.45
CA ALA A 248 4.99 -10.03 -32.94
C ALA A 248 5.82 -10.68 -31.82
N ASN A 249 6.03 -9.95 -30.73
CA ASN A 249 6.81 -10.36 -29.56
C ASN A 249 6.53 -9.38 -28.41
N ASP A 250 7.12 -9.65 -27.25
CA ASP A 250 6.99 -8.80 -26.06
C ASP A 250 7.38 -7.32 -26.30
N PRO A 251 8.57 -6.98 -26.85
CA PRO A 251 8.91 -5.59 -27.17
C PRO A 251 7.88 -4.86 -28.05
N HIS A 252 7.40 -5.51 -29.12
CA HIS A 252 6.40 -4.92 -30.01
C HIS A 252 5.06 -4.69 -29.28
N ALA A 253 4.65 -5.58 -28.38
CA ALA A 253 3.46 -5.38 -27.57
C ALA A 253 3.58 -4.16 -26.64
N LEU A 254 4.77 -3.94 -26.06
CA LEU A 254 5.03 -2.78 -25.20
C LEU A 254 5.08 -1.48 -26.00
N GLU A 255 5.61 -1.50 -27.22
CA GLU A 255 5.56 -0.35 -28.15
C GLU A 255 4.11 0.03 -28.47
N ILE A 256 3.28 -0.94 -28.89
CA ILE A 256 1.85 -0.71 -29.15
C ILE A 256 1.15 -0.16 -27.88
N MET A 257 1.46 -0.71 -26.70
CA MET A 257 0.88 -0.21 -25.44
C MET A 257 1.23 1.27 -25.19
N ARG A 258 2.47 1.67 -25.48
CA ARG A 258 2.90 3.07 -25.37
C ARG A 258 2.17 3.96 -26.39
N ASP A 259 1.98 3.47 -27.61
CA ASP A 259 1.22 4.17 -28.64
C ASP A 259 -0.23 4.38 -28.20
N ILE A 260 -0.90 3.35 -27.67
CA ILE A 260 -2.26 3.47 -27.11
C ILE A 260 -2.30 4.55 -26.02
N VAL A 261 -1.38 4.50 -25.05
CA VAL A 261 -1.31 5.48 -23.95
C VAL A 261 -1.11 6.91 -24.47
N SER A 262 -0.38 7.09 -25.58
CA SER A 262 -0.18 8.41 -26.21
C SER A 262 -1.46 9.01 -26.82
N THR A 263 -2.48 8.20 -27.10
CA THR A 263 -3.76 8.64 -27.65
C THR A 263 -4.81 9.00 -26.58
N LEU A 264 -4.52 8.73 -25.30
CA LEU A 264 -5.47 8.96 -24.21
C LEU A 264 -5.83 10.45 -24.09
N GLY A 265 -7.06 10.69 -23.64
CA GLY A 265 -7.58 12.04 -23.40
C GLY A 265 -6.78 12.83 -22.34
N PRO A 266 -7.07 14.13 -22.21
CA PRO A 266 -6.38 15.01 -21.26
C PRO A 266 -6.51 14.50 -19.81
N LYS A 267 -5.55 14.89 -18.96
CA LYS A 267 -5.65 14.66 -17.51
C LYS A 267 -6.76 15.55 -16.93
N SER A 268 -7.32 15.10 -15.81
CA SER A 268 -8.21 15.93 -14.98
C SER A 268 -7.51 17.24 -14.57
N THR A 269 -8.29 18.25 -14.21
CA THR A 269 -7.74 19.46 -13.61
C THR A 269 -7.16 19.14 -12.23
N PRO A 270 -5.98 19.68 -11.88
CA PRO A 270 -5.42 19.48 -10.55
C PRO A 270 -6.29 20.14 -9.47
N ASN A 271 -6.37 19.48 -8.31
CA ASN A 271 -7.16 19.91 -7.15
C ASN A 271 -6.54 21.07 -6.35
N TRP A 272 -5.25 21.30 -6.49
CA TRP A 272 -4.51 22.39 -5.84
C TRP A 272 -3.31 22.81 -6.70
N ASP A 273 -2.73 23.97 -6.38
CA ASP A 273 -1.53 24.49 -7.02
C ASP A 273 -0.27 24.03 -6.31
N VAL A 274 0.81 23.87 -7.08
CA VAL A 274 2.14 23.51 -6.59
C VAL A 274 3.01 24.75 -6.71
N ILE A 275 3.67 25.14 -5.61
CA ILE A 275 4.63 26.26 -5.60
C ILE A 275 6.03 25.77 -5.97
N GLU A 276 6.98 26.67 -6.19
CA GLU A 276 8.38 26.29 -6.44
C GLU A 276 8.92 25.43 -5.28
N PRO A 277 9.34 24.17 -5.54
CA PRO A 277 9.84 23.29 -4.51
C PRO A 277 11.13 23.82 -3.86
N ARG A 278 11.29 23.57 -2.56
CA ARG A 278 12.56 23.82 -1.86
C ARG A 278 12.99 22.58 -1.09
N MET A 279 14.28 22.27 -1.13
CA MET A 279 14.82 21.23 -0.26
C MET A 279 14.65 21.60 1.22
N PRO A 280 14.45 20.63 2.13
CA PRO A 280 14.50 20.89 3.56
C PRO A 280 15.87 21.43 3.98
N ALA A 281 15.93 22.19 5.07
CA ALA A 281 17.18 22.70 5.62
C ALA A 281 18.05 21.60 6.26
N HIS A 282 17.45 20.46 6.57
CA HIS A 282 18.10 19.26 7.09
C HIS A 282 17.95 18.11 6.11
N SER A 283 19.00 17.30 5.90
CA SER A 283 18.92 16.21 4.92
C SER A 283 17.86 15.17 5.33
N PRO A 284 17.00 14.69 4.41
CA PRO A 284 16.13 13.55 4.66
C PRO A 284 16.87 12.29 5.15
N GLU A 285 18.13 12.10 4.74
CA GLU A 285 18.96 10.98 5.17
C GLU A 285 19.22 10.98 6.68
N GLU A 286 19.19 12.15 7.34
CA GLU A 286 19.35 12.26 8.79
C GLU A 286 18.16 11.69 9.59
N LEU A 287 17.06 11.27 8.94
CA LEU A 287 15.91 10.65 9.61
C LEU A 287 16.31 9.42 10.44
N THR A 288 17.27 8.63 9.93
CA THR A 288 17.83 7.47 10.65
C THR A 288 18.61 7.86 11.90
N SER A 289 19.09 9.10 11.99
CA SER A 289 19.83 9.59 13.15
C SER A 289 18.90 10.17 14.22
N VAL A 290 17.75 10.74 13.84
CA VAL A 290 16.86 11.42 14.79
C VAL A 290 15.75 10.54 15.35
N VAL A 291 15.42 9.43 14.69
CA VAL A 291 14.38 8.50 15.16
C VAL A 291 14.98 7.27 15.82
N PRO A 292 14.76 7.04 17.13
CA PRO A 292 15.16 5.81 17.80
C PRO A 292 14.45 4.58 17.21
N VAL A 293 15.18 3.48 17.06
CA VAL A 293 14.59 2.18 16.66
C VAL A 293 13.69 1.62 17.76
N ASP A 294 14.06 1.79 19.04
CA ASP A 294 13.20 1.41 20.17
C ASP A 294 12.03 2.39 20.30
N SER A 295 10.84 1.91 19.93
CA SER A 295 9.58 2.66 20.00
C SER A 295 9.21 3.20 21.40
N ARG A 296 9.86 2.72 22.47
CA ARG A 296 9.65 3.21 23.84
C ARG A 296 10.45 4.48 24.15
N THR A 297 11.49 4.77 23.36
CA THR A 297 12.32 5.97 23.56
C THR A 297 11.63 7.18 22.96
N PRO A 298 11.24 8.18 23.77
CA PRO A 298 10.58 9.38 23.25
C PRO A 298 11.55 10.22 22.41
N TYR A 299 11.01 10.89 21.40
CA TYR A 299 11.71 11.90 20.61
C TYR A 299 10.70 12.98 20.16
N ASP A 300 11.18 14.15 19.73
CA ASP A 300 10.31 15.19 19.18
C ASP A 300 10.03 14.91 17.69
N VAL A 301 8.77 14.64 17.34
CA VAL A 301 8.37 14.36 15.96
C VAL A 301 8.60 15.54 15.01
N ARG A 302 8.77 16.75 15.54
CA ARG A 302 9.17 17.92 14.73
C ARG A 302 10.51 17.71 14.03
N GLU A 303 11.41 16.87 14.57
CA GLU A 303 12.67 16.50 13.90
C GLU A 303 12.45 15.70 12.62
N VAL A 304 11.38 14.90 12.57
CA VAL A 304 10.96 14.19 11.35
C VAL A 304 10.37 15.19 10.36
N ILE A 305 9.43 16.03 10.81
CA ILE A 305 8.78 17.05 9.97
C ILE A 305 9.83 17.96 9.31
N ALA A 306 10.82 18.42 10.07
CA ALA A 306 11.90 19.28 9.60
C ALA A 306 12.68 18.70 8.42
N ARG A 307 12.80 17.37 8.32
CA ARG A 307 13.53 16.66 7.26
C ARG A 307 12.65 16.26 6.09
N LEU A 308 11.34 16.46 6.21
CA LEU A 308 10.36 16.14 5.16
C LEU A 308 9.88 17.38 4.41
N VAL A 309 9.71 18.53 5.08
CA VAL A 309 9.02 19.68 4.49
C VAL A 309 9.98 20.71 3.88
N ASP A 310 9.48 21.45 2.89
CA ASP A 310 10.24 22.43 2.13
C ASP A 310 10.83 23.52 3.03
N GLY A 311 12.14 23.76 2.89
CA GLY A 311 12.86 24.73 3.73
C GLY A 311 12.83 24.44 5.24
N SER A 312 12.42 23.22 5.64
CA SER A 312 12.10 22.87 7.03
C SER A 312 11.08 23.82 7.67
N GLU A 313 10.22 24.42 6.84
CA GLU A 313 9.28 25.45 7.23
C GLU A 313 7.92 24.85 7.65
N PHE A 314 7.54 25.05 8.92
CA PHE A 314 6.30 24.52 9.49
C PHE A 314 5.50 25.62 10.20
N HIS A 315 4.20 25.71 9.91
CA HIS A 315 3.27 26.56 10.66
C HIS A 315 2.43 25.68 11.60
N GLU A 316 2.91 25.54 12.84
CA GLU A 316 2.25 24.70 13.83
C GLU A 316 0.91 25.31 14.29
N PHE A 317 -0.15 24.50 14.22
CA PHE A 317 -1.49 24.83 14.70
C PHE A 317 -1.66 24.33 16.14
N LYS A 318 -2.20 25.18 17.02
CA LYS A 318 -2.40 24.86 18.45
C LYS A 318 -1.12 24.30 19.10
N ALA A 319 0.01 24.98 18.92
CA ALA A 319 1.32 24.51 19.40
C ALA A 319 1.35 24.25 20.92
N GLU A 320 0.58 25.01 21.70
CA GLU A 320 0.54 24.94 23.17
C GLU A 320 -0.62 24.09 23.73
N TYR A 321 -1.44 23.45 22.88
CA TYR A 321 -2.61 22.67 23.30
C TYR A 321 -2.56 21.26 22.70
N GLY A 322 -2.81 20.23 23.52
CA GLY A 322 -2.76 18.83 23.07
C GLY A 322 -1.40 18.48 22.47
N THR A 323 -0.31 18.80 23.16
CA THR A 323 1.08 18.77 22.65
C THR A 323 1.60 17.38 22.27
N SER A 324 0.89 16.32 22.66
CA SER A 324 1.16 14.95 22.22
C SER A 324 0.70 14.64 20.80
N LEU A 325 -0.02 15.57 20.15
CA LEU A 325 -0.32 15.54 18.73
C LEU A 325 0.14 16.86 18.09
N VAL A 326 1.17 16.78 17.25
CA VAL A 326 1.65 17.92 16.47
C VAL A 326 0.83 18.02 15.21
N THR A 327 0.28 19.20 14.95
CA THR A 327 -0.47 19.48 13.72
C THR A 327 -0.03 20.80 13.12
N GLY A 328 0.04 20.90 11.80
CA GLY A 328 0.42 22.17 11.18
C GLY A 328 0.53 22.09 9.66
N PHE A 329 0.69 23.26 9.06
CA PHE A 329 0.73 23.43 7.61
C PHE A 329 2.17 23.55 7.11
N ALA A 330 2.47 22.93 5.98
CA ALA A 330 3.76 23.01 5.30
C ALA A 330 3.60 22.89 3.77
N HIS A 331 4.73 22.90 3.06
CA HIS A 331 4.80 22.38 1.70
C HIS A 331 5.75 21.19 1.65
N LEU A 332 5.46 20.22 0.78
CA LEU A 332 6.33 19.10 0.48
C LEU A 332 6.44 19.01 -1.04
N ASP A 333 7.63 19.30 -1.54
CA ASP A 333 7.95 19.41 -2.96
C ASP A 333 7.01 20.37 -3.70
N GLY A 334 6.74 21.51 -3.07
CA GLY A 334 5.78 22.51 -3.56
C GLY A 334 4.31 22.19 -3.31
N HIS A 335 3.93 20.97 -2.92
CA HIS A 335 2.54 20.63 -2.60
C HIS A 335 2.16 21.17 -1.20
N PRO A 336 1.04 21.90 -1.04
CA PRO A 336 0.56 22.26 0.29
C PRO A 336 0.10 21.01 1.05
N VAL A 337 0.53 20.84 2.30
CA VAL A 337 0.19 19.68 3.13
C VAL A 337 -0.21 20.08 4.55
N GLY A 338 -1.23 19.39 5.07
CA GLY A 338 -1.58 19.40 6.49
C GLY A 338 -0.99 18.17 7.18
N ILE A 339 -0.08 18.36 8.12
CA ILE A 339 0.60 17.26 8.82
C ILE A 339 -0.07 17.00 10.16
N VAL A 340 -0.30 15.73 10.49
CA VAL A 340 -0.82 15.23 11.77
C VAL A 340 0.13 14.16 12.29
N ALA A 341 0.90 14.46 13.33
CA ALA A 341 2.01 13.62 13.77
C ALA A 341 1.96 13.34 15.28
N ASN A 342 2.14 12.07 15.66
CA ASN A 342 2.17 11.71 17.08
C ASN A 342 3.47 12.16 17.75
N ASN A 343 3.35 12.70 18.96
CA ASN A 343 4.45 13.12 19.82
C ASN A 343 4.26 12.59 21.25
N GLY A 344 3.64 11.41 21.37
CA GLY A 344 3.24 10.77 22.63
C GLY A 344 1.84 10.12 22.55
N ILE A 345 1.32 9.72 23.70
CA ILE A 345 -0.05 9.17 23.85
C ILE A 345 -1.12 10.22 23.56
N LEU A 346 -2.30 9.80 23.09
CA LEU A 346 -3.40 10.73 22.79
C LEU A 346 -4.25 11.02 24.03
N PHE A 347 -4.56 12.30 24.23
CA PHE A 347 -5.53 12.79 25.22
C PHE A 347 -6.79 13.33 24.53
N GLY A 348 -7.80 13.70 25.31
CA GLY A 348 -9.02 14.32 24.77
C GLY A 348 -8.72 15.60 23.99
N GLU A 349 -7.81 16.41 24.51
CA GLU A 349 -7.31 17.65 23.90
C GLU A 349 -6.62 17.39 22.57
N SER A 350 -5.79 16.33 22.50
CA SER A 350 -5.10 15.91 21.28
C SER A 350 -6.10 15.54 20.19
N ALA A 351 -7.15 14.78 20.54
CA ALA A 351 -8.20 14.40 19.59
C ALA A 351 -9.07 15.59 19.14
N GLN A 352 -9.40 16.52 20.03
CA GLN A 352 -10.11 17.75 19.68
C GLN A 352 -9.26 18.67 18.78
N LYS A 353 -7.95 18.74 19.02
CA LYS A 353 -7.00 19.43 18.15
C LYS A 353 -6.96 18.78 16.76
N GLY A 354 -6.80 17.47 16.70
CA GLY A 354 -6.75 16.70 15.46
C GLY A 354 -8.01 16.87 14.61
N ALA A 355 -9.19 16.72 15.22
CA ALA A 355 -10.48 16.90 14.54
C ALA A 355 -10.60 18.28 13.89
N HIS A 356 -10.37 19.35 14.66
CA HIS A 356 -10.44 20.72 14.15
C HIS A 356 -9.39 20.95 13.04
N PHE A 357 -8.17 20.45 13.20
CA PHE A 357 -7.14 20.62 12.17
C PHE A 357 -7.51 19.92 10.85
N ILE A 358 -8.10 18.72 10.91
CA ILE A 358 -8.58 18.00 9.74
C ILE A 358 -9.72 18.77 9.04
N GLU A 359 -10.64 19.37 9.80
CA GLU A 359 -11.70 20.24 9.26
C GLU A 359 -11.13 21.43 8.50
N LEU A 360 -10.07 22.07 9.03
CA LEU A 360 -9.39 23.17 8.34
C LEU A 360 -8.73 22.72 7.03
N CYS A 361 -8.10 21.55 7.02
CA CYS A 361 -7.46 21.02 5.81
C CYS A 361 -8.50 20.66 4.75
N ASP A 362 -9.58 19.99 5.11
CA ASP A 362 -10.67 19.64 4.18
C ASP A 362 -11.37 20.88 3.62
N GLN A 363 -11.60 21.91 4.45
CA GLN A 363 -12.19 23.17 3.98
C GLN A 363 -11.30 23.89 2.97
N ARG A 364 -9.98 23.74 3.10
CA ARG A 364 -8.97 24.38 2.23
C ARG A 364 -8.51 23.49 1.08
N SER A 365 -9.13 22.32 0.89
CA SER A 365 -8.72 21.33 -0.12
C SER A 365 -7.25 20.93 0.00
N MET A 366 -6.74 20.84 1.24
CA MET A 366 -5.33 20.53 1.51
C MET A 366 -5.16 19.05 1.87
N PRO A 367 -4.30 18.29 1.17
CA PRO A 367 -4.04 16.89 1.50
C PRO A 367 -3.45 16.74 2.92
N LEU A 368 -3.76 15.60 3.54
CA LEU A 368 -3.36 15.27 4.91
C LEU A 368 -2.26 14.21 4.91
N VAL A 369 -1.19 14.45 5.69
CA VAL A 369 -0.11 13.48 5.94
C VAL A 369 -0.11 13.10 7.41
N PHE A 370 -0.32 11.81 7.68
CA PHE A 370 -0.33 11.23 9.01
C PHE A 370 1.01 10.53 9.28
N LEU A 371 1.70 10.95 10.34
CA LEU A 371 2.92 10.31 10.83
C LEU A 371 2.60 9.54 12.11
N GLN A 372 2.46 8.22 11.99
CA GLN A 372 2.05 7.36 13.10
C GLN A 372 3.23 6.94 13.96
N ASN A 373 3.17 7.32 15.23
CA ASN A 373 3.98 6.77 16.31
C ASN A 373 3.16 6.78 17.61
N ILE A 374 2.18 5.89 17.68
CA ILE A 374 1.13 5.90 18.68
C ILE A 374 1.02 4.57 19.43
N SER A 375 1.11 4.65 20.76
CA SER A 375 0.87 3.55 21.71
C SER A 375 -0.57 3.43 22.19
N GLY A 376 -1.39 4.47 21.99
CA GLY A 376 -2.82 4.47 22.29
C GLY A 376 -3.30 5.78 22.93
N PHE A 377 -4.51 5.74 23.47
CA PHE A 377 -5.08 6.82 24.27
C PHE A 377 -4.70 6.66 25.73
N MET A 378 -4.70 7.76 26.47
CA MET A 378 -4.55 7.72 27.93
C MET A 378 -5.73 6.96 28.56
N VAL A 379 -5.44 6.10 29.54
CA VAL A 379 -6.44 5.30 30.27
C VAL A 379 -6.53 5.76 31.72
N GLY A 380 -7.74 5.83 32.26
CA GLY A 380 -7.97 6.11 33.68
C GLY A 380 -9.37 6.67 33.93
N ARG A 381 -9.88 6.50 35.15
CA ARG A 381 -11.24 6.92 35.54
C ARG A 381 -11.53 8.37 35.19
N ASP A 382 -10.60 9.27 35.48
CA ASP A 382 -10.79 10.71 35.26
C ASP A 382 -10.82 11.07 33.77
N TYR A 383 -10.03 10.38 32.94
CA TYR A 383 -10.02 10.56 31.48
C TYR A 383 -11.31 10.03 30.83
N GLU A 384 -11.81 8.89 31.32
CA GLU A 384 -13.11 8.36 30.88
C GLU A 384 -14.26 9.28 31.27
N ALA A 385 -14.29 9.76 32.53
CA ALA A 385 -15.28 10.72 32.99
C ALA A 385 -15.19 12.07 32.25
N GLY A 386 -13.97 12.48 31.89
CA GLY A 386 -13.70 13.64 31.04
C GLY A 386 -14.14 13.46 29.57
N GLY A 387 -14.55 12.25 29.18
CA GLY A 387 -15.10 11.98 27.86
C GLY A 387 -14.05 11.68 26.79
N ILE A 388 -12.88 11.13 27.15
CA ILE A 388 -11.83 10.79 26.18
C ILE A 388 -12.37 9.99 24.98
N ALA A 389 -13.32 9.08 25.21
CA ALA A 389 -14.00 8.31 24.16
C ALA A 389 -14.73 9.21 23.15
N LYS A 390 -15.53 10.20 23.60
CA LYS A 390 -16.24 11.11 22.69
C LYS A 390 -15.29 12.08 22.01
N HIS A 391 -14.15 12.41 22.61
CA HIS A 391 -13.13 13.24 21.99
C HIS A 391 -12.38 12.49 20.90
N GLY A 392 -11.95 11.25 21.15
CA GLY A 392 -11.41 10.34 20.14
C GLY A 392 -12.37 10.11 18.98
N ALA A 393 -13.66 9.90 19.27
CA ALA A 393 -14.69 9.73 18.25
C ALA A 393 -14.83 10.95 17.32
N LYS A 394 -14.59 12.18 17.78
CA LYS A 394 -14.55 13.35 16.90
C LYS A 394 -13.42 13.24 15.89
N MET A 395 -12.20 12.91 16.33
CA MET A 395 -11.06 12.77 15.43
C MET A 395 -11.29 11.65 14.40
N VAL A 396 -11.77 10.49 14.85
CA VAL A 396 -12.10 9.35 13.97
C VAL A 396 -13.15 9.72 12.92
N ASN A 397 -14.21 10.43 13.31
CA ASN A 397 -15.22 10.91 12.37
C ASN A 397 -14.60 11.88 11.34
N ALA A 398 -13.77 12.83 11.80
CA ALA A 398 -13.10 13.77 10.90
C ALA A 398 -12.18 13.04 9.90
N VAL A 399 -11.39 12.06 10.33
CA VAL A 399 -10.53 11.23 9.46
C VAL A 399 -11.35 10.44 8.45
N ALA A 400 -12.45 9.84 8.88
CA ALA A 400 -13.29 8.99 8.02
C ALA A 400 -14.00 9.79 6.92
N THR A 401 -14.39 11.03 7.21
CA THR A 401 -15.26 11.83 6.32
C THR A 401 -14.56 12.98 5.60
N ALA A 402 -13.26 13.20 5.87
CA ALA A 402 -12.42 14.09 5.09
C ALA A 402 -12.32 13.60 3.63
N ARG A 403 -12.52 14.53 2.69
CA ARG A 403 -12.52 14.27 1.24
C ARG A 403 -11.13 14.40 0.63
N VAL A 404 -10.32 15.27 1.22
CA VAL A 404 -8.94 15.51 0.77
C VAL A 404 -8.13 14.22 0.79
N PRO A 405 -7.17 14.03 -0.13
CA PRO A 405 -6.27 12.89 -0.10
C PRO A 405 -5.57 12.76 1.25
N LYS A 406 -5.50 11.53 1.77
CA LYS A 406 -4.84 11.19 3.03
C LYS A 406 -3.68 10.25 2.74
N PHE A 407 -2.53 10.50 3.35
CA PHE A 407 -1.33 9.67 3.24
C PHE A 407 -0.88 9.30 4.64
N THR A 408 -0.46 8.06 4.83
CA THR A 408 -0.04 7.57 6.15
C THR A 408 1.35 6.97 6.08
N VAL A 409 2.22 7.35 7.01
CA VAL A 409 3.53 6.72 7.21
C VAL A 409 3.63 6.28 8.66
N VAL A 410 3.80 4.99 8.89
CA VAL A 410 4.06 4.44 10.23
C VAL A 410 5.55 4.52 10.51
N ILE A 411 5.94 5.49 11.33
CA ILE A 411 7.35 5.81 11.67
C ILE A 411 7.79 5.22 13.02
N GLY A 412 6.87 4.55 13.73
CA GLY A 412 7.09 3.90 15.01
C GLY A 412 5.95 2.94 15.35
N GLY A 413 5.27 3.17 16.48
CA GLY A 413 4.13 2.35 16.89
C GLY A 413 2.83 2.67 16.15
N SER A 414 2.02 1.65 15.87
CA SER A 414 0.63 1.78 15.43
C SER A 414 -0.24 0.82 16.24
N PHE A 415 -0.68 1.26 17.41
CA PHE A 415 -1.38 0.41 18.37
C PHE A 415 -2.82 0.87 18.66
N GLY A 416 -3.74 -0.11 18.71
CA GLY A 416 -5.12 0.05 19.17
C GLY A 416 -5.90 1.20 18.51
N ALA A 417 -6.72 1.90 19.29
CA ALA A 417 -7.54 3.01 18.80
C ALA A 417 -6.74 4.20 18.24
N GLY A 418 -5.44 4.27 18.55
CA GLY A 418 -4.52 5.24 17.96
C GLY A 418 -4.39 5.06 16.45
N ASN A 419 -4.32 3.82 15.97
CA ASN A 419 -4.29 3.50 14.54
C ASN A 419 -5.48 4.11 13.80
N TYR A 420 -6.67 4.01 14.39
CA TYR A 420 -7.91 4.52 13.80
C TYR A 420 -7.92 6.04 13.71
N SER A 421 -7.51 6.69 14.80
CA SER A 421 -7.48 8.16 14.88
C SER A 421 -6.42 8.77 13.96
N MET A 422 -5.39 8.02 13.60
CA MET A 422 -4.28 8.48 12.77
C MET A 422 -4.35 7.99 11.32
N CYS A 423 -5.54 7.67 10.82
CA CYS A 423 -5.75 7.24 9.43
C CYS A 423 -5.02 5.93 9.05
N GLY A 424 -5.18 4.91 9.89
CA GLY A 424 -4.76 3.54 9.56
C GLY A 424 -5.49 2.95 8.35
N ARG A 425 -5.13 1.72 7.96
CA ARG A 425 -5.58 1.07 6.70
C ARG A 425 -7.10 1.10 6.47
N ALA A 426 -7.90 0.98 7.53
CA ALA A 426 -9.36 0.98 7.46
C ALA A 426 -10.00 2.34 7.12
N TYR A 427 -9.22 3.43 7.10
CA TYR A 427 -9.69 4.80 6.83
C TYR A 427 -9.38 5.27 5.41
N SER A 428 -8.97 4.33 4.55
CA SER A 428 -8.66 4.54 3.13
C SER A 428 -7.74 5.74 2.87
N PRO A 429 -6.52 5.76 3.46
CA PRO A 429 -5.49 6.63 2.91
C PRO A 429 -5.16 6.19 1.48
N ARG A 430 -4.88 7.15 0.60
CA ARG A 430 -4.48 6.89 -0.80
C ARG A 430 -3.30 5.94 -0.84
N PHE A 431 -2.37 6.13 0.09
CA PHE A 431 -1.25 5.24 0.32
C PHE A 431 -0.92 5.18 1.81
N LEU A 432 -0.49 3.99 2.26
CA LEU A 432 0.02 3.77 3.60
C LEU A 432 1.36 3.03 3.51
N TRP A 433 2.41 3.60 4.09
CA TRP A 433 3.72 2.94 4.19
C TRP A 433 4.13 2.70 5.63
N MET A 434 5.09 1.80 5.81
CA MET A 434 5.74 1.55 7.09
C MET A 434 7.24 1.74 6.99
N TRP A 435 7.87 2.19 8.06
CA TRP A 435 9.32 2.12 8.21
C TRP A 435 9.76 0.73 8.73
N PRO A 436 11.03 0.34 8.55
CA PRO A 436 11.54 -0.96 9.00
C PRO A 436 11.50 -1.16 10.51
N ASN A 437 11.59 -0.08 11.30
CA ASN A 437 11.50 -0.13 12.76
C ASN A 437 10.05 -0.15 13.28
N ALA A 438 9.06 0.09 12.42
CA ALA A 438 7.68 0.23 12.84
C ALA A 438 7.10 -1.06 13.44
N ARG A 439 6.04 -0.93 14.25
CA ARG A 439 5.29 -2.07 14.80
C ARG A 439 3.79 -1.79 14.76
N ILE A 440 2.99 -2.81 14.43
CA ILE A 440 1.53 -2.69 14.34
C ILE A 440 0.80 -3.84 15.03
N SER A 441 -0.09 -3.55 15.96
CA SER A 441 -0.95 -4.59 16.58
C SER A 441 -2.14 -3.95 17.30
N VAL A 442 -3.06 -4.78 17.80
CA VAL A 442 -4.21 -4.30 18.57
C VAL A 442 -3.80 -3.59 19.88
N MET A 443 -2.68 -3.99 20.47
CA MET A 443 -2.02 -3.35 21.61
C MET A 443 -0.56 -3.83 21.69
N GLY A 444 0.28 -3.20 22.52
CA GLY A 444 1.68 -3.66 22.68
C GLY A 444 1.76 -5.06 23.28
N GLY A 445 2.76 -5.86 22.86
CA GLY A 445 2.91 -7.26 23.31
C GLY A 445 3.00 -7.42 24.83
N GLU A 446 3.74 -6.53 25.51
CA GLU A 446 3.83 -6.54 26.97
C GLU A 446 2.49 -6.21 27.65
N GLN A 447 1.71 -5.30 27.04
CA GLN A 447 0.38 -4.95 27.53
C GLN A 447 -0.57 -6.12 27.38
N ALA A 448 -0.58 -6.80 26.22
CA ALA A 448 -1.40 -7.98 25.98
C ALA A 448 -1.06 -9.11 26.95
N ALA A 449 0.23 -9.40 27.13
CA ALA A 449 0.72 -10.43 28.04
C ALA A 449 0.31 -10.13 29.49
N SER A 450 0.42 -8.87 29.92
CA SER A 450 0.02 -8.44 31.26
C SER A 450 -1.49 -8.52 31.49
N VAL A 451 -2.31 -8.07 30.54
CA VAL A 451 -3.78 -8.14 30.65
C VAL A 451 -4.27 -9.59 30.72
N LEU A 452 -3.76 -10.45 29.83
CA LEU A 452 -4.14 -11.86 29.82
C LEU A 452 -3.66 -12.59 31.07
N SER A 453 -2.49 -12.21 31.62
CA SER A 453 -2.02 -12.80 32.88
C SER A 453 -2.90 -12.38 34.06
N THR A 454 -3.30 -11.11 34.16
CA THR A 454 -4.22 -10.66 35.22
C THR A 454 -5.54 -11.43 35.18
N VAL A 455 -6.17 -11.57 34.01
CA VAL A 455 -7.44 -12.33 33.88
C VAL A 455 -7.25 -13.79 34.29
N ARG A 456 -6.13 -14.42 33.90
CA ARG A 456 -5.83 -15.80 34.30
C ARG A 456 -5.61 -15.93 35.80
N ARG A 457 -4.90 -14.98 36.42
CA ARG A 457 -4.68 -14.93 37.87
C ARG A 457 -6.01 -14.85 38.61
N ASP A 458 -6.88 -13.92 38.22
CA ASP A 458 -8.21 -13.76 38.85
C ASP A 458 -9.05 -15.04 38.76
N GLN A 459 -8.99 -15.75 37.63
CA GLN A 459 -9.68 -17.04 37.46
C GLN A 459 -9.12 -18.15 38.35
N LEU A 460 -7.80 -18.19 38.54
CA LEU A 460 -7.13 -19.17 39.41
C LEU A 460 -7.44 -18.88 40.88
N GLU A 461 -7.34 -17.62 41.29
CA GLU A 461 -7.66 -17.17 42.64
C GLU A 461 -9.13 -17.42 42.99
N ALA A 462 -10.05 -17.21 42.03
CA ALA A 462 -11.47 -17.55 42.21
C ALA A 462 -11.73 -19.06 42.41
N ARG A 463 -10.81 -19.93 41.95
CA ARG A 463 -10.83 -21.38 42.19
C ARG A 463 -10.00 -21.81 43.40
N GLY A 464 -9.38 -20.87 44.12
CA GLY A 464 -8.50 -21.16 45.24
C GLY A 464 -7.15 -21.78 44.83
N GLU A 465 -6.74 -21.61 43.57
CA GLU A 465 -5.47 -22.09 43.03
C GLU A 465 -4.39 -20.99 43.13
N GLU A 466 -3.18 -21.36 43.51
CA GLU A 466 -2.03 -20.44 43.50
C GLU A 466 -1.33 -20.42 42.13
N TRP A 467 -0.85 -19.25 41.73
CA TRP A 467 -0.10 -19.09 40.48
C TRP A 467 1.24 -18.39 40.72
N SER A 468 2.33 -19.17 40.58
CA SER A 468 3.69 -18.70 40.80
C SER A 468 4.12 -17.69 39.73
N ALA A 469 5.08 -16.82 40.08
CA ALA A 469 5.63 -15.84 39.15
C ALA A 469 6.32 -16.49 37.93
N GLU A 470 6.96 -17.64 38.11
CA GLU A 470 7.60 -18.39 37.02
C GLU A 470 6.55 -18.96 36.04
N ALA A 471 5.44 -19.48 36.56
CA ALA A 471 4.33 -19.95 35.74
C ALA A 471 3.62 -18.79 35.02
N GLU A 472 3.58 -17.60 35.63
CA GLU A 472 3.10 -16.39 34.97
C GLU A 472 4.02 -15.96 33.82
N ASP A 473 5.34 -15.92 34.02
CA ASP A 473 6.27 -15.51 32.97
C ASP A 473 6.28 -16.50 31.79
N THR A 474 6.24 -17.81 32.09
CA THR A 474 6.09 -18.88 31.09
C THR A 474 4.80 -18.72 30.27
N PHE A 475 3.72 -18.24 30.89
CA PHE A 475 2.47 -17.96 30.20
C PHE A 475 2.54 -16.69 29.33
N LYS A 476 3.25 -15.65 29.80
CA LYS A 476 3.41 -14.38 29.08
C LYS A 476 4.29 -14.52 27.84
N GLN A 477 5.34 -15.33 27.90
CA GLN A 477 6.32 -15.44 26.83
C GLN A 477 5.73 -15.76 25.44
N PRO A 478 4.89 -16.80 25.25
CA PRO A 478 4.31 -17.09 23.93
C PRO A 478 3.41 -15.95 23.41
N ILE A 479 2.80 -15.16 24.30
CA ILE A 479 2.00 -13.99 23.92
C ILE A 479 2.93 -12.87 23.42
N ARG A 480 4.04 -12.61 24.13
CA ARG A 480 5.05 -11.64 23.68
C ARG A 480 5.60 -12.01 22.31
N ASP A 481 5.98 -13.27 22.13
CA ASP A 481 6.53 -13.79 20.87
C ASP A 481 5.52 -13.68 19.73
N GLN A 482 4.24 -14.00 19.99
CA GLN A 482 3.17 -13.84 19.00
C GLN A 482 3.04 -12.39 18.54
N TYR A 483 3.03 -11.43 19.47
CA TYR A 483 2.85 -10.01 19.15
C TYR A 483 4.07 -9.42 18.45
N GLU A 484 5.29 -9.84 18.80
CA GLU A 484 6.49 -9.41 18.08
C GLU A 484 6.46 -9.93 16.63
N ALA A 485 6.12 -11.21 16.44
CA ALA A 485 6.04 -11.81 15.11
C ALA A 485 4.93 -11.18 14.25
N GLN A 486 3.72 -11.02 14.80
CA GLN A 486 2.56 -10.50 14.06
C GLN A 486 2.58 -8.97 13.90
N GLY A 487 3.34 -8.27 14.76
CA GLY A 487 3.49 -6.82 14.69
C GLY A 487 4.68 -6.33 13.89
N ASN A 488 5.57 -7.23 13.46
CA ASN A 488 6.69 -6.93 12.60
C ASN A 488 6.22 -6.40 11.22
N PRO A 489 6.90 -5.39 10.63
CA PRO A 489 6.48 -4.79 9.36
C PRO A 489 6.52 -5.79 8.19
N TYR A 490 7.37 -6.82 8.24
CA TYR A 490 7.37 -7.89 7.22
C TYR A 490 6.10 -8.76 7.29
N TYR A 491 5.54 -8.98 8.49
CA TYR A 491 4.26 -9.69 8.64
C TYR A 491 3.10 -8.87 8.07
N SER A 492 3.12 -7.56 8.32
CA SER A 492 2.15 -6.58 7.83
C SER A 492 2.14 -6.47 6.31
N THR A 493 3.31 -6.21 5.71
CA THR A 493 3.44 -5.96 4.28
C THR A 493 3.16 -7.21 3.45
N ALA A 494 3.52 -8.39 3.96
CA ALA A 494 3.16 -9.68 3.35
C ALA A 494 1.64 -9.85 3.17
N ARG A 495 0.84 -9.19 4.01
CA ARG A 495 -0.63 -9.23 4.03
C ARG A 495 -1.28 -7.95 3.49
N LEU A 496 -0.52 -7.00 2.96
CA LEU A 496 -1.00 -5.75 2.39
C LEU A 496 -1.81 -4.89 3.38
N TRP A 497 -1.42 -4.90 4.66
CA TRP A 497 -1.92 -3.90 5.61
C TRP A 497 -1.30 -2.51 5.34
N ASP A 498 -0.19 -2.50 4.62
CA ASP A 498 0.52 -1.37 4.04
C ASP A 498 0.80 -1.62 2.54
N ASP A 499 1.17 -0.55 1.84
CA ASP A 499 1.54 -0.54 0.43
C ASP A 499 3.06 -0.73 0.23
N GLY A 500 3.80 -1.03 1.29
CA GLY A 500 5.24 -1.29 1.25
C GLY A 500 5.98 -0.75 2.47
N ILE A 501 7.12 -1.38 2.75
CA ILE A 501 8.12 -0.86 3.68
C ILE A 501 9.06 0.05 2.87
N ILE A 502 9.29 1.26 3.36
CA ILE A 502 10.19 2.25 2.73
C ILE A 502 11.33 2.60 3.66
N GLU A 503 12.48 2.97 3.11
CA GLU A 503 13.57 3.51 3.92
C GLU A 503 13.15 4.86 4.51
N PRO A 504 13.53 5.19 5.77
CA PRO A 504 13.19 6.47 6.37
C PRO A 504 13.59 7.67 5.50
N GLY A 505 14.79 7.64 4.90
CA GLY A 505 15.29 8.71 4.03
C GLY A 505 14.47 8.95 2.76
N ASP A 506 13.81 7.92 2.24
CA ASP A 506 13.02 7.99 1.01
C ASP A 506 11.62 8.57 1.22
N THR A 507 11.20 8.76 2.49
CA THR A 507 9.84 9.17 2.86
C THR A 507 9.40 10.45 2.12
N ARG A 508 10.29 11.44 1.98
CA ARG A 508 9.97 12.68 1.26
C ARG A 508 9.70 12.42 -0.22
N GLN A 509 10.54 11.62 -0.87
CA GLN A 509 10.39 11.33 -2.30
C GLN A 509 9.12 10.52 -2.57
N VAL A 510 8.85 9.50 -1.75
CA VAL A 510 7.65 8.67 -1.85
C VAL A 510 6.38 9.50 -1.64
N LEU A 511 6.36 10.39 -0.64
CA LEU A 511 5.24 11.30 -0.42
C LEU A 511 5.06 12.30 -1.57
N SER A 512 6.14 12.86 -2.11
CA SER A 512 6.08 13.77 -3.27
C SER A 512 5.41 13.09 -4.46
N LEU A 513 5.90 11.91 -4.85
CA LEU A 513 5.31 11.13 -5.95
C LEU A 513 3.83 10.85 -5.70
N ALA A 514 3.46 10.47 -4.49
CA ALA A 514 2.08 10.16 -4.16
C ALA A 514 1.16 11.39 -4.13
N LEU A 515 1.67 12.56 -3.70
CA LEU A 515 0.95 13.83 -3.75
C LEU A 515 0.70 14.28 -5.19
N ASP A 516 1.70 14.12 -6.06
CA ASP A 516 1.57 14.36 -7.50
C ASP A 516 0.47 13.50 -8.14
N LEU A 517 0.43 12.21 -7.80
CA LEU A 517 -0.62 11.30 -8.29
C LEU A 517 -2.00 11.70 -7.78
N ALA A 518 -2.14 11.97 -6.49
CA ALA A 518 -3.44 12.26 -5.89
C ALA A 518 -4.03 13.63 -6.27
N ARG A 519 -3.19 14.53 -6.80
CA ARG A 519 -3.59 15.87 -7.26
C ARG A 519 -4.70 15.84 -8.31
N PHE A 520 -4.81 14.73 -9.04
CA PHE A 520 -5.79 14.55 -10.12
C PHE A 520 -6.97 13.65 -9.75
N GLY A 521 -6.95 13.05 -8.56
CA GLY A 521 -8.02 12.17 -8.09
C GLY A 521 -9.26 12.95 -7.60
N PRO A 522 -10.45 12.34 -7.57
CA PRO A 522 -11.65 13.01 -7.07
C PRO A 522 -11.53 13.40 -5.58
N MET A 523 -12.06 14.59 -5.24
CA MET A 523 -12.26 15.08 -3.85
C MET A 523 -13.75 15.32 -3.54
N GLU A 524 -14.65 14.71 -4.29
CA GLU A 524 -16.08 15.02 -4.17
C GLU A 524 -16.75 14.25 -3.04
N ARG A 525 -17.71 14.91 -2.39
CA ARG A 525 -18.69 14.25 -1.51
C ARG A 525 -19.79 13.64 -2.37
N PRO A 526 -20.49 12.59 -1.91
CA PRO A 526 -21.74 12.16 -2.53
C PRO A 526 -22.71 13.34 -2.68
N LEU A 527 -23.43 13.38 -3.80
CA LEU A 527 -24.45 14.41 -4.07
C LEU A 527 -25.44 14.47 -2.89
N ASN A 528 -25.67 15.67 -2.36
CA ASN A 528 -26.51 15.97 -1.18
C ASN A 528 -25.92 15.61 0.21
N ALA A 529 -24.65 15.22 0.32
CA ALA A 529 -24.04 15.00 1.63
C ALA A 529 -23.83 16.33 2.39
N SER A 530 -24.35 16.41 3.62
CA SER A 530 -24.28 17.59 4.50
C SER A 530 -22.86 17.92 5.01
N GLY A 531 -21.88 17.07 4.72
CA GLY A 531 -20.48 17.24 5.08
C GLY A 531 -19.98 16.15 6.02
N TYR A 532 -19.40 16.55 7.15
CA TYR A 532 -18.99 15.62 8.21
C TYR A 532 -20.20 14.87 8.78
N GLY A 533 -19.96 13.65 9.28
CA GLY A 533 -20.95 12.95 10.09
C GLY A 533 -21.21 13.68 11.41
N VAL A 534 -22.26 13.32 12.14
CA VAL A 534 -22.60 13.98 13.42
C VAL A 534 -21.46 13.87 14.43
N PHE A 535 -20.91 15.01 14.86
CA PHE A 535 -19.95 15.05 15.96
C PHE A 535 -20.66 14.91 17.31
N ARG A 536 -20.18 13.98 18.15
CA ARG A 536 -20.63 13.84 19.54
C ARG A 536 -19.91 14.87 20.41
N MET A 537 -20.54 16.00 20.71
CA MET A 537 -19.94 17.15 21.41
C MET A 537 -19.54 16.88 22.86
#